data_AF-A0A8C8H2L9-F1
#
_entry.id   AF-A0A8C8H2L9-F1
#
_cell.length_a   1.000
_cell.length_b   1.000
_cell.length_c   1.000
_cell.angle_alpha   90.00
_cell.angle_beta   90.00
_cell.angle_gamma   90.00
#
_symmetry.space_group_name_H-M   'P 1'
#
loop_
_entity.id
_entity.type
_entity.pdbx_description
1 polymer ?
#
loop_
_entity_poly.entity_id
_entity_poly.type
_entity_poly.pdbx_seq_one_letter_code
_entity_poly.pdbx_strand_id
1 'polypeptide(L)'
;MYEVSQSRIMNPGCKIMTFRPTMEEFKDFAKYVAYMETQGAHRAGLAKVIPPKGWKPRQSYDTIEEMVIPAPIMQVVTGQSGLFTQYNIQKKSMTVGEYRQLANSRTYCTPRHKDFDDLERKYWKNLTFVSPIYGADVSGSIYDPEIGEWNIGHLNTLLDMVEQECGIVIEGVNTPYLYFGMWKTTFAWHTEDMDLYSINYLHFGEPKSWYAVPPEHGKRLERLAQGFFPGSSQGCDAFLRHKMTLISPSILKKYSIPFDRITQEEGEFMVTFPYGYHAGFNHGFNCAESTNFATLRWIDYGKMATQCTCRKDMVKISMDVFVRCLQPERYEQWKQGKDGTVLDHQRPTTLNSPELEHWRANRVTYREKLLQR
;
A
#
# COMPACT_ATOMS: atom_id res chain seq x y z
N MET A 1 -16.72 41.35 17.05
CA MET A 1 -15.70 40.65 16.23
C MET A 1 -15.74 39.20 16.65
N TYR A 2 -16.32 38.33 15.82
CA TYR A 2 -16.34 36.89 16.08
C TYR A 2 -14.96 36.35 15.69
N GLU A 3 -14.20 35.88 16.68
CA GLU A 3 -13.00 35.09 16.44
C GLU A 3 -13.41 33.81 15.72
N VAL A 4 -13.05 33.72 14.44
CA VAL A 4 -13.06 32.46 13.71
C VAL A 4 -12.03 31.57 14.40
N SER A 5 -12.50 30.52 15.10
CA SER A 5 -11.60 29.54 15.68
C SER A 5 -10.79 28.93 14.53
N GLN A 6 -9.50 29.23 14.48
CA GLN A 6 -8.59 28.57 13.55
C GLN A 6 -8.56 27.10 13.95
N SER A 7 -9.20 26.24 13.15
CA SER A 7 -9.09 24.80 13.33
C SER A 7 -7.60 24.44 13.30
N ARG A 8 -7.11 23.83 14.39
CA ARG A 8 -5.71 23.46 14.53
C ARG A 8 -5.38 22.43 13.44
N ILE A 9 -4.54 22.82 12.48
CA ILE A 9 -4.05 21.91 11.44
C ILE A 9 -3.24 20.79 12.11
N MET A 10 -3.71 19.55 12.01
CA MET A 10 -3.01 18.38 12.54
C MET A 10 -1.88 17.95 11.57
N ASN A 11 -0.77 17.46 12.15
CA ASN A 11 0.45 17.08 11.44
C ASN A 11 0.89 18.07 10.33
N PRO A 12 1.15 19.36 10.65
CA PRO A 12 1.50 20.38 9.65
C PRO A 12 2.78 20.07 8.88
N GLY A 13 3.69 19.27 9.44
CA GLY A 13 4.93 18.84 8.80
C GLY A 13 4.79 17.60 7.91
N CYS A 14 3.59 17.01 7.80
CA CYS A 14 3.32 15.78 7.04
C CYS A 14 4.31 14.66 7.34
N LYS A 15 4.65 14.48 8.63
CA LYS A 15 5.62 13.47 9.08
C LYS A 15 4.95 12.13 9.30
N ILE A 16 5.67 11.05 8.99
CA ILE A 16 5.19 9.70 9.24
C ILE A 16 4.97 9.53 10.74
N MET A 17 3.76 9.14 11.12
CA MET A 17 3.38 8.95 12.51
C MET A 17 3.47 7.48 12.89
N THR A 18 3.85 7.21 14.14
CA THR A 18 3.87 5.86 14.72
C THR A 18 2.84 5.78 15.84
N PHE A 19 1.95 4.78 15.77
CA PHE A 19 0.88 4.55 16.74
C PHE A 19 1.13 3.29 17.56
N ARG A 20 0.60 3.26 18.79
CA ARG A 20 0.73 2.16 19.76
C ARG A 20 -0.63 1.91 20.44
N PRO A 21 -1.61 1.30 19.74
CA PRO A 21 -2.92 1.04 20.31
C PRO A 21 -2.83 0.14 21.55
N THR A 22 -3.71 0.39 22.50
CA THR A 22 -4.11 -0.61 23.49
C THR A 22 -4.88 -1.75 22.82
N MET A 23 -5.03 -2.89 23.49
CA MET A 23 -5.83 -4.00 22.92
C MET A 23 -7.28 -3.58 22.64
N GLU A 24 -7.86 -2.72 23.47
CA GLU A 24 -9.22 -2.22 23.26
C GLU A 24 -9.34 -1.36 22.00
N GLU A 25 -8.37 -0.48 21.78
CA GLU A 25 -8.31 0.34 20.55
C GLU A 25 -8.00 -0.50 19.30
N PHE A 26 -7.26 -1.60 19.47
CA PHE A 26 -6.84 -2.48 18.38
C PHE A 26 -7.97 -3.40 17.88
N LYS A 27 -9.02 -3.64 18.66
CA LYS A 27 -10.15 -4.51 18.25
C LYS A 27 -10.88 -4.04 16.99
N ASP A 28 -11.02 -2.73 16.81
CA ASP A 28 -11.79 -2.14 15.71
C ASP A 28 -10.85 -1.41 14.74
N PHE A 29 -10.49 -2.13 13.66
CA PHE A 29 -9.60 -1.62 12.61
C PHE A 29 -10.10 -0.32 11.98
N ALA A 30 -11.38 -0.27 11.55
CA ALA A 30 -11.92 0.89 10.85
C ALA A 30 -11.97 2.13 11.76
N LYS A 31 -12.37 1.95 13.03
CA LYS A 31 -12.35 3.02 14.04
C LYS A 31 -10.95 3.53 14.30
N TYR A 32 -9.95 2.63 14.37
CA TYR A 32 -8.58 3.05 14.61
C TYR A 32 -7.96 3.76 13.40
N VAL A 33 -8.26 3.34 12.17
CA VAL A 33 -7.87 4.09 10.95
C VAL A 33 -8.47 5.49 10.96
N ALA A 34 -9.77 5.62 11.25
CA ALA A 34 -10.39 6.93 11.36
C ALA A 34 -9.72 7.79 12.45
N TYR A 35 -9.42 7.22 13.61
CA TYR A 35 -8.67 7.89 14.66
C TYR A 35 -7.29 8.38 14.17
N MET A 36 -6.50 7.54 13.50
CA MET A 36 -5.20 7.96 12.94
C MET A 36 -5.33 9.16 12.00
N GLU A 37 -6.38 9.21 11.17
CA GLU A 37 -6.63 10.35 10.29
C GLU A 37 -7.02 11.62 11.08
N THR A 38 -7.78 11.51 12.18
CA THR A 38 -8.06 12.68 13.04
C THR A 38 -6.79 13.27 13.65
N GLN A 39 -5.73 12.48 13.81
CA GLN A 39 -4.40 12.94 14.26
C GLN A 39 -3.53 13.48 13.11
N GLY A 40 -4.01 13.43 11.86
CA GLY A 40 -3.28 13.90 10.68
C GLY A 40 -2.30 12.90 10.07
N ALA A 41 -2.41 11.59 10.38
CA ALA A 41 -1.48 10.57 9.88
C ALA A 41 -1.50 10.45 8.34
N HIS A 42 -2.69 10.58 7.73
CA HIS A 42 -2.90 10.48 6.28
C HIS A 42 -2.12 11.50 5.47
N ARG A 43 -1.77 12.64 6.08
CA ARG A 43 -1.01 13.70 5.41
C ARG A 43 0.40 13.28 5.03
N ALA A 44 1.00 12.34 5.76
CA ALA A 44 2.31 11.80 5.41
C ALA A 44 2.24 10.79 4.24
N GLY A 45 1.05 10.29 3.90
CA GLY A 45 0.86 9.20 2.94
C GLY A 45 1.17 7.82 3.49
N LEU A 46 1.78 7.74 4.69
CA LEU A 46 2.20 6.50 5.35
C LEU A 46 2.18 6.66 6.87
N ALA A 47 1.74 5.62 7.58
CA ALA A 47 1.83 5.53 9.04
C ALA A 47 2.29 4.13 9.47
N LYS A 48 2.91 4.06 10.64
CA LYS A 48 3.28 2.81 11.31
C LYS A 48 2.34 2.55 12.48
N VAL A 49 1.94 1.30 12.68
CA VAL A 49 1.21 0.86 13.87
C VAL A 49 1.96 -0.31 14.49
N ILE A 50 2.40 -0.14 15.75
CA ILE A 50 2.95 -1.25 16.54
C ILE A 50 1.80 -1.86 17.34
N PRO A 51 1.41 -3.11 17.08
CA PRO A 51 0.29 -3.73 17.76
C PRO A 51 0.54 -3.89 19.27
N PRO A 52 -0.51 -4.14 20.07
CA PRO A 52 -0.37 -4.35 21.51
C PRO A 52 0.61 -5.48 21.82
N LYS A 53 1.42 -5.30 22.86
CA LYS A 53 2.38 -6.33 23.30
C LYS A 53 1.66 -7.66 23.56
N GLY A 54 2.15 -8.72 22.94
CA GLY A 54 1.61 -10.07 23.09
C GLY A 54 0.58 -10.46 22.03
N TRP A 55 0.04 -9.50 21.26
CA TRP A 55 -0.72 -9.83 20.07
C TRP A 55 0.22 -10.43 19.00
N LYS A 56 -0.20 -11.54 18.39
CA LYS A 56 0.46 -12.15 17.25
C LYS A 56 -0.61 -12.72 16.31
N PRO A 57 -0.45 -12.58 14.99
CA PRO A 57 -1.42 -13.12 14.04
C PRO A 57 -1.20 -14.61 13.76
N ARG A 58 -0.09 -15.18 14.23
CA ARG A 58 0.25 -16.59 14.05
C ARG A 58 1.06 -17.09 15.24
N GLN A 59 0.78 -18.30 15.72
CA GLN A 59 1.50 -18.93 16.83
C GLN A 59 2.91 -19.38 16.41
N SER A 60 3.03 -20.03 15.24
CA SER A 60 4.31 -20.51 14.70
C SER A 60 4.37 -20.41 13.18
N TYR A 61 5.56 -20.09 12.65
CA TYR A 61 5.85 -20.05 11.23
C TYR A 61 6.57 -21.30 10.72
N ASP A 62 6.69 -22.38 11.49
CA ASP A 62 7.49 -23.55 11.10
C ASP A 62 7.01 -24.23 9.80
N THR A 63 5.72 -24.13 9.51
CA THR A 63 5.07 -24.74 8.33
C THR A 63 5.22 -23.93 7.04
N ILE A 64 5.75 -22.70 7.11
CA ILE A 64 5.85 -21.83 5.92
C ILE A 64 6.88 -22.34 4.91
N GLU A 65 7.86 -23.14 5.35
CA GLU A 65 9.01 -23.57 4.54
C GLU A 65 8.61 -24.39 3.32
N GLU A 66 7.50 -25.13 3.44
CA GLU A 66 6.93 -25.99 2.39
C GLU A 66 6.06 -25.21 1.40
N MET A 67 5.68 -23.97 1.75
CA MET A 67 4.82 -23.16 0.90
C MET A 67 5.53 -22.82 -0.41
N VAL A 68 4.77 -22.85 -1.50
CA VAL A 68 5.29 -22.60 -2.85
C VAL A 68 5.21 -21.12 -3.19
N ILE A 69 6.31 -20.55 -3.67
CA ILE A 69 6.35 -19.27 -4.38
C ILE A 69 6.21 -19.60 -5.87
N PRO A 70 5.03 -19.38 -6.49
CA PRO A 70 4.74 -19.88 -7.84
C PRO A 70 5.51 -19.13 -8.93
N ALA A 71 5.67 -17.81 -8.78
CA ALA A 71 6.25 -16.93 -9.80
C ALA A 71 7.25 -15.92 -9.21
N PRO A 72 8.37 -16.37 -8.61
CA PRO A 72 9.38 -15.46 -8.10
C PRO A 72 9.97 -14.60 -9.23
N ILE A 73 10.24 -13.32 -8.96
CA ILE A 73 10.70 -12.36 -9.95
C ILE A 73 12.12 -11.87 -9.66
N MET A 74 13.04 -12.03 -10.62
CA MET A 74 14.35 -11.39 -10.55
C MET A 74 14.25 -9.93 -10.98
N GLN A 75 14.72 -9.02 -10.12
CA GLN A 75 14.62 -7.58 -10.31
C GLN A 75 15.92 -7.05 -10.93
N VAL A 76 15.89 -6.85 -12.25
CA VAL A 76 17.00 -6.26 -13.00
C VAL A 76 16.83 -4.75 -13.00
N VAL A 77 17.80 -4.03 -12.45
CA VAL A 77 17.76 -2.57 -12.35
C VAL A 77 18.80 -1.94 -13.26
N THR A 78 18.38 -0.97 -14.08
CA THR A 78 19.26 -0.15 -14.92
C THR A 78 19.09 1.32 -14.57
N GLY A 79 20.14 2.11 -14.76
CA GLY A 79 20.14 3.54 -14.43
C GLY A 79 21.35 3.93 -13.60
N GLN A 80 21.38 5.20 -13.19
CA GLN A 80 22.52 5.78 -12.48
C GLN A 80 22.13 7.07 -11.76
N SER A 81 23.01 7.55 -10.88
CA SER A 81 22.85 8.86 -10.21
C SER A 81 21.50 9.03 -9.50
N GLY A 82 20.95 7.96 -8.95
CA GLY A 82 19.71 8.02 -8.17
C GLY A 82 18.42 7.93 -8.99
N LEU A 83 18.51 7.68 -10.30
CA LEU A 83 17.39 7.49 -11.22
C LEU A 83 17.54 6.12 -11.89
N PHE A 84 16.57 5.23 -11.68
CA PHE A 84 16.64 3.87 -12.19
C PHE A 84 15.28 3.36 -12.69
N THR A 85 15.35 2.39 -13.59
CA THR A 85 14.21 1.59 -14.04
C THR A 85 14.46 0.13 -13.70
N GLN A 86 13.47 -0.50 -13.07
CA GLN A 86 13.47 -1.91 -12.73
C GLN A 86 12.66 -2.70 -13.75
N TYR A 87 13.14 -3.88 -14.11
CA TYR A 87 12.46 -4.87 -14.93
C TYR A 87 12.38 -6.19 -14.17
N ASN A 88 11.26 -6.89 -14.31
CA ASN A 88 11.04 -8.16 -13.64
C ASN A 88 11.22 -9.31 -14.64
N ILE A 89 12.07 -10.28 -14.30
CA ILE A 89 12.26 -11.53 -15.04
C ILE A 89 11.74 -12.66 -14.17
N GLN A 90 10.63 -13.27 -14.58
CA GLN A 90 10.05 -14.41 -13.86
C GLN A 90 11.04 -15.58 -13.83
N LYS A 91 11.15 -16.23 -12.67
CA LYS A 91 11.94 -17.43 -12.41
C LYS A 91 11.00 -18.62 -12.20
N LYS A 92 11.59 -19.81 -12.16
CA LYS A 92 10.86 -21.05 -11.85
C LYS A 92 10.35 -20.99 -10.41
N SER A 93 9.19 -21.61 -10.18
CA SER A 93 8.64 -21.80 -8.84
C SER A 93 9.67 -22.43 -7.90
N MET A 94 9.61 -22.07 -6.63
CA MET A 94 10.45 -22.62 -5.57
C MET A 94 9.70 -22.59 -4.25
N THR A 95 10.13 -23.37 -3.26
CA THR A 95 9.56 -23.28 -1.91
C THR A 95 10.13 -22.10 -1.14
N VAL A 96 9.44 -21.67 -0.07
CA VAL A 96 9.97 -20.65 0.85
C VAL A 96 11.30 -21.11 1.46
N GLY A 97 11.46 -22.40 1.75
CA GLY A 97 12.72 -22.92 2.28
C GLY A 97 13.89 -22.84 1.29
N GLU A 98 13.66 -23.17 0.02
CA GLU A 98 14.65 -22.96 -1.04
C GLU A 98 14.99 -21.47 -1.19
N TYR A 99 13.97 -20.62 -1.17
CA TYR A 99 14.12 -19.17 -1.24
C TYR A 99 14.93 -18.60 -0.07
N ARG A 100 14.69 -19.07 1.17
CA ARG A 100 15.44 -18.67 2.36
C ARG A 100 16.91 -19.06 2.28
N GLN A 101 17.21 -20.27 1.83
CA GLN A 101 18.59 -20.71 1.60
C GLN A 101 19.29 -19.83 0.57
N LEU A 102 18.59 -19.47 -0.51
CA LEU A 102 19.09 -18.57 -1.53
C LEU A 102 19.35 -17.16 -0.99
N ALA A 103 18.38 -16.58 -0.28
CA ALA A 103 18.46 -15.26 0.32
C ALA A 103 19.63 -15.13 1.31
N ASN A 104 19.94 -16.20 2.04
CA ASN A 104 21.03 -16.25 3.02
C ASN A 104 22.38 -16.70 2.42
N SER A 105 22.42 -17.05 1.13
CA SER A 105 23.66 -17.42 0.46
C SER A 105 24.64 -16.23 0.39
N ARG A 106 25.94 -16.51 0.25
CA ARG A 106 26.99 -15.49 0.13
C ARG A 106 26.74 -14.44 -0.96
N THR A 107 25.99 -14.81 -2.00
CA THR A 107 25.69 -13.94 -3.14
C THR A 107 24.60 -12.91 -2.82
N TYR A 108 23.58 -13.32 -2.06
CA TYR A 108 22.37 -12.52 -1.83
C TYR A 108 22.21 -12.03 -0.39
N CYS A 109 23.04 -12.50 0.56
CA CYS A 109 22.91 -12.11 1.95
C CYS A 109 23.13 -10.62 2.17
N THR A 110 22.51 -10.11 3.24
CA THR A 110 22.65 -8.73 3.67
C THR A 110 24.12 -8.41 3.96
N PRO A 111 24.67 -7.32 3.39
CA PRO A 111 26.04 -6.93 3.67
C PRO A 111 26.16 -6.47 5.12
N ARG A 112 27.31 -6.70 5.73
CA ARG A 112 27.64 -6.12 7.05
C ARG A 112 27.45 -4.61 7.00
N HIS A 113 26.77 -4.05 7.98
CA HIS A 113 26.47 -2.62 8.08
C HIS A 113 26.44 -2.19 9.54
N LYS A 114 26.59 -0.88 9.79
CA LYS A 114 26.65 -0.33 11.15
C LYS A 114 25.26 -0.02 11.71
N ASP A 115 24.40 0.53 10.85
CA ASP A 115 23.07 1.03 11.16
C ASP A 115 22.24 1.07 9.87
N PHE A 116 20.95 1.43 9.98
CA PHE A 116 20.05 1.54 8.83
C PHE A 116 20.49 2.59 7.80
N ASP A 117 21.16 3.66 8.23
CA ASP A 117 21.66 4.69 7.31
C ASP A 117 22.81 4.15 6.45
N ASP A 118 23.68 3.34 7.03
CA ASP A 118 24.76 2.66 6.32
C ASP A 118 24.23 1.62 5.35
N LEU A 119 23.18 0.88 5.74
CA LEU A 119 22.53 -0.07 4.87
C LEU A 119 21.80 0.62 3.70
N GLU A 120 21.10 1.73 3.96
CA GLU A 120 20.45 2.54 2.93
C GLU A 120 21.46 3.09 1.90
N ARG A 121 22.61 3.61 2.36
CA ARG A 121 23.68 4.04 1.45
C ARG A 121 24.18 2.89 0.59
N LYS A 122 24.33 1.69 1.15
CA LYS A 122 24.73 0.48 0.41
C LYS A 122 23.67 0.03 -0.58
N TYR A 123 22.39 0.14 -0.24
CA TYR A 123 21.29 -0.16 -1.15
C TYR A 123 21.38 0.71 -2.41
N TRP A 124 21.35 2.03 -2.26
CA TRP A 124 21.38 2.96 -3.39
C TRP A 124 22.69 2.91 -4.18
N LYS A 125 23.82 2.64 -3.52
CA LYS A 125 25.13 2.50 -4.19
C LYS A 125 25.21 1.22 -5.05
N ASN A 126 24.60 0.13 -4.59
CA ASN A 126 24.80 -1.19 -5.19
C ASN A 126 23.58 -1.71 -5.97
N LEU A 127 22.55 -0.88 -6.17
CA LEU A 127 21.25 -1.28 -6.70
C LEU A 127 21.32 -2.06 -8.03
N THR A 128 22.18 -1.61 -8.95
CA THR A 128 22.35 -2.18 -10.31
C THR A 128 23.27 -3.40 -10.40
N PHE A 129 24.03 -3.70 -9.34
CA PHE A 129 24.80 -4.96 -9.24
C PHE A 129 23.87 -6.09 -8.82
N VAL A 130 24.29 -7.36 -8.92
CA VAL A 130 23.57 -8.59 -8.49
C VAL A 130 22.06 -8.40 -8.31
N SER A 131 21.30 -8.78 -9.33
CA SER A 131 19.83 -8.67 -9.34
C SER A 131 19.20 -9.62 -8.32
N PRO A 132 18.51 -9.10 -7.28
CA PRO A 132 17.86 -9.93 -6.28
C PRO A 132 16.62 -10.60 -6.88
N ILE A 133 16.12 -11.63 -6.20
CA ILE A 133 14.87 -12.32 -6.56
C ILE A 133 13.83 -11.98 -5.49
N TYR A 134 12.60 -11.68 -5.88
CA TYR A 134 11.52 -11.34 -4.96
C TYR A 134 10.36 -12.32 -5.13
N GLY A 135 9.93 -12.96 -4.05
CA GLY A 135 8.71 -13.78 -4.03
C GLY A 135 7.50 -12.90 -3.75
N ALA A 136 7.10 -12.07 -4.72
CA ALA A 136 5.99 -11.14 -4.59
C ALA A 136 4.67 -11.73 -5.09
N ASP A 137 3.56 -11.12 -4.64
CA ASP A 137 2.21 -11.38 -5.13
C ASP A 137 1.78 -12.86 -5.02
N VAL A 138 2.15 -13.52 -3.91
CA VAL A 138 1.74 -14.89 -3.61
C VAL A 138 0.38 -14.87 -2.93
N SER A 139 -0.67 -15.33 -3.61
CA SER A 139 -2.04 -15.41 -3.06
C SER A 139 -2.11 -16.24 -1.78
N GLY A 140 -2.62 -15.65 -0.70
CA GLY A 140 -2.86 -16.35 0.56
C GLY A 140 -2.70 -15.46 1.79
N SER A 141 -3.12 -16.01 2.93
CA SER A 141 -2.86 -15.43 4.26
C SER A 141 -2.22 -16.49 5.14
N ILE A 142 -1.32 -16.05 6.03
CA ILE A 142 -0.72 -16.91 7.06
C ILE A 142 -1.20 -16.54 8.47
N TYR A 143 -2.28 -15.78 8.58
CA TYR A 143 -2.97 -15.59 9.85
C TYR A 143 -3.59 -16.91 10.35
N ASP A 144 -3.56 -17.13 11.66
CA ASP A 144 -4.30 -18.24 12.27
C ASP A 144 -5.82 -17.96 12.21
N PRO A 145 -6.68 -18.97 11.99
CA PRO A 145 -8.11 -18.78 11.73
C PRO A 145 -8.88 -18.06 12.86
N GLU A 146 -8.42 -18.19 14.10
CA GLU A 146 -9.03 -17.57 15.29
C GLU A 146 -8.76 -16.07 15.43
N ILE A 147 -7.85 -15.50 14.63
CA ILE A 147 -7.47 -14.09 14.74
C ILE A 147 -8.52 -13.21 14.06
N GLY A 148 -9.26 -12.44 14.86
CA GLY A 148 -10.24 -11.48 14.38
C GLY A 148 -9.70 -10.05 14.24
N GLU A 149 -8.77 -9.65 15.10
CA GLU A 149 -8.22 -8.30 15.11
C GLU A 149 -7.22 -8.11 13.96
N TRP A 150 -7.46 -7.08 13.13
CA TRP A 150 -6.53 -6.67 12.05
C TRP A 150 -6.12 -7.84 11.14
N ASN A 151 -7.05 -8.77 10.91
CA ASN A 151 -6.85 -9.88 9.98
C ASN A 151 -6.87 -9.34 8.55
N ILE A 152 -5.73 -9.38 7.87
CA ILE A 152 -5.58 -8.84 6.50
C ILE A 152 -6.47 -9.59 5.50
N GLY A 153 -6.78 -10.87 5.73
CA GLY A 153 -7.74 -11.61 4.94
C GLY A 153 -9.19 -11.12 5.12
N HIS A 154 -9.51 -10.45 6.23
CA HIS A 154 -10.87 -10.10 6.63
C HIS A 154 -10.95 -8.75 7.37
N LEU A 155 -10.52 -7.66 6.72
CA LEU A 155 -10.53 -6.32 7.32
C LEU A 155 -11.94 -5.71 7.49
N ASN A 156 -12.97 -6.27 6.84
CA ASN A 156 -14.36 -5.83 6.92
C ASN A 156 -14.56 -4.34 6.59
N THR A 157 -14.13 -3.92 5.39
CA THR A 157 -14.13 -2.49 4.98
C THR A 157 -15.08 -2.21 3.82
N LEU A 158 -15.14 -0.95 3.35
CA LEU A 158 -15.99 -0.61 2.20
C LEU A 158 -15.62 -1.36 0.93
N LEU A 159 -14.38 -1.85 0.81
CA LEU A 159 -13.95 -2.55 -0.40
C LEU A 159 -14.73 -3.86 -0.60
N ASP A 160 -15.26 -4.45 0.49
CA ASP A 160 -16.09 -5.64 0.44
C ASP A 160 -17.43 -5.40 -0.29
N MET A 161 -17.84 -4.13 -0.46
CA MET A 161 -18.98 -3.76 -1.30
C MET A 161 -18.82 -4.25 -2.75
N VAL A 162 -17.58 -4.30 -3.26
CA VAL A 162 -17.30 -4.79 -4.63
C VAL A 162 -17.72 -6.25 -4.77
N GLU A 163 -17.34 -7.08 -3.81
CA GLU A 163 -17.72 -8.48 -3.80
C GLU A 163 -19.23 -8.64 -3.50
N GLN A 164 -19.74 -7.91 -2.50
CA GLN A 164 -21.11 -8.06 -2.02
C GLN A 164 -22.18 -7.57 -3.01
N GLU A 165 -21.89 -6.54 -3.81
CA GLU A 165 -22.85 -5.96 -4.75
C GLU A 165 -22.60 -6.42 -6.19
N CYS A 166 -21.34 -6.58 -6.58
CA CYS A 166 -20.97 -6.90 -7.96
C CYS A 166 -20.54 -8.37 -8.15
N GLY A 167 -20.26 -9.12 -7.07
CA GLY A 167 -19.75 -10.49 -7.17
C GLY A 167 -18.33 -10.57 -7.73
N ILE A 168 -17.57 -9.47 -7.70
CA ILE A 168 -16.23 -9.37 -8.28
C ILE A 168 -15.19 -9.55 -7.16
N VAL A 169 -14.31 -10.54 -7.33
CA VAL A 169 -13.10 -10.72 -6.52
C VAL A 169 -11.90 -10.28 -7.36
N ILE A 170 -11.04 -9.43 -6.79
CA ILE A 170 -9.85 -8.88 -7.44
C ILE A 170 -8.64 -9.30 -6.60
N GLU A 171 -7.85 -10.24 -7.12
CA GLU A 171 -6.70 -10.77 -6.39
C GLU A 171 -5.72 -9.65 -5.97
N GLY A 172 -5.23 -9.70 -4.73
CA GLY A 172 -4.32 -8.71 -4.18
C GLY A 172 -4.94 -7.38 -3.76
N VAL A 173 -6.19 -7.14 -4.16
CA VAL A 173 -6.92 -5.90 -3.87
C VAL A 173 -7.93 -6.14 -2.76
N ASN A 174 -8.78 -7.15 -2.90
CA ASN A 174 -9.65 -7.60 -1.81
C ASN A 174 -9.30 -9.02 -1.32
N THR A 175 -8.17 -9.56 -1.74
CA THR A 175 -7.57 -10.78 -1.18
C THR A 175 -6.11 -10.52 -0.78
N PRO A 176 -5.60 -11.19 0.26
CA PRO A 176 -4.25 -10.96 0.75
C PRO A 176 -3.19 -11.53 -0.19
N TYR A 177 -2.07 -10.80 -0.29
CA TYR A 177 -0.82 -11.26 -0.90
C TYR A 177 0.30 -11.37 0.13
N LEU A 178 1.09 -12.42 -0.02
CA LEU A 178 2.33 -12.65 0.70
C LEU A 178 3.54 -12.22 -0.16
N TYR A 179 4.54 -11.70 0.54
CA TYR A 179 5.76 -11.15 -0.04
C TYR A 179 6.98 -11.68 0.70
N PHE A 180 7.76 -12.53 0.04
CA PHE A 180 9.03 -13.04 0.54
C PHE A 180 10.17 -12.18 0.03
N GLY A 181 10.75 -11.34 0.89
CA GLY A 181 11.86 -10.45 0.55
C GLY A 181 13.23 -11.07 0.73
N MET A 182 14.24 -10.52 0.05
CA MET A 182 15.66 -10.73 0.35
C MET A 182 16.37 -9.38 0.24
N TRP A 183 17.66 -9.33 0.59
CA TRP A 183 18.42 -8.08 0.52
C TRP A 183 18.31 -7.45 -0.88
N LYS A 184 18.01 -6.14 -0.89
CA LYS A 184 17.76 -5.28 -2.07
C LYS A 184 16.48 -5.53 -2.85
N THR A 185 15.65 -6.52 -2.53
CA THR A 185 14.36 -6.59 -3.24
C THR A 185 13.58 -5.31 -2.98
N THR A 186 13.02 -4.75 -4.05
CA THR A 186 12.58 -3.36 -4.13
C THR A 186 11.12 -3.30 -4.54
N PHE A 187 10.38 -2.36 -3.96
CA PHE A 187 9.08 -1.91 -4.47
C PHE A 187 9.22 -0.46 -4.92
N ALA A 188 8.91 -0.22 -6.19
CA ALA A 188 9.14 1.06 -6.84
C ALA A 188 8.13 2.13 -6.41
N TRP A 189 8.36 3.38 -6.81
CA TRP A 189 7.43 4.48 -6.54
C TRP A 189 6.08 4.22 -7.19
N HIS A 190 5.04 4.10 -6.36
CA HIS A 190 3.66 3.94 -6.82
C HIS A 190 2.66 4.44 -5.76
N THR A 191 1.42 4.59 -6.19
CA THR A 191 0.24 4.58 -5.34
C THR A 191 -0.47 3.24 -5.55
N GLU A 192 -1.33 2.86 -4.61
CA GLU A 192 -2.17 1.66 -4.74
C GLU A 192 -3.09 1.74 -5.96
N ASP A 193 -3.57 0.58 -6.42
CA ASP A 193 -4.56 0.53 -7.48
C ASP A 193 -5.83 1.29 -7.08
N MET A 194 -6.37 2.08 -8.01
CA MET A 194 -7.46 3.01 -7.75
C MET A 194 -7.21 3.98 -6.58
N ASP A 195 -5.94 4.24 -6.26
CA ASP A 195 -5.47 5.07 -5.15
C ASP A 195 -6.13 4.68 -3.80
N LEU A 196 -6.34 3.38 -3.60
CA LEU A 196 -6.81 2.78 -2.34
C LEU A 196 -5.84 3.03 -1.18
N TYR A 197 -6.29 2.66 0.03
CA TYR A 197 -5.36 2.41 1.12
C TYR A 197 -4.69 1.04 0.91
N SER A 198 -3.55 0.82 1.55
CA SER A 198 -3.02 -0.52 1.80
C SER A 198 -2.60 -0.70 3.25
N ILE A 199 -2.65 -1.94 3.71
CA ILE A 199 -2.08 -2.37 4.98
C ILE A 199 -1.01 -3.42 4.70
N ASN A 200 0.11 -3.35 5.38
CA ASN A 200 1.19 -4.31 5.29
C ASN A 200 1.65 -4.73 6.69
N TYR A 201 1.66 -6.02 6.97
CA TYR A 201 2.20 -6.57 8.21
C TYR A 201 3.49 -7.34 7.92
N LEU A 202 4.57 -7.06 8.66
CA LEU A 202 5.82 -7.81 8.54
C LEU A 202 5.81 -8.98 9.51
N HIS A 203 5.51 -10.18 9.01
CA HIS A 203 5.31 -11.38 9.82
C HIS A 203 6.57 -11.82 10.57
N PHE A 204 7.69 -11.88 9.85
CA PHE A 204 8.98 -12.28 10.40
C PHE A 204 10.15 -11.82 9.53
N GLY A 205 11.34 -11.85 10.12
CA GLY A 205 12.61 -11.70 9.43
C GLY A 205 13.12 -10.26 9.42
N GLU A 206 13.98 -9.97 8.43
CA GLU A 206 14.71 -8.71 8.38
C GLU A 206 13.79 -7.51 8.04
N PRO A 207 14.12 -6.29 8.50
CA PRO A 207 13.28 -5.11 8.31
C PRO A 207 13.01 -4.72 6.85
N LYS A 208 12.02 -3.84 6.67
CA LYS A 208 11.66 -3.21 5.39
C LYS A 208 11.73 -1.69 5.52
N SER A 209 12.54 -1.02 4.71
CA SER A 209 12.57 0.45 4.68
C SER A 209 11.57 1.00 3.67
N TRP A 210 10.89 2.07 4.07
CA TRP A 210 9.87 2.78 3.31
C TRP A 210 10.25 4.24 3.13
N TYR A 211 9.91 4.77 1.97
CA TYR A 211 9.86 6.19 1.65
C TYR A 211 8.41 6.55 1.34
N ALA A 212 7.96 7.73 1.76
CA ALA A 212 6.63 8.24 1.45
C ALA A 212 6.69 9.71 1.03
N VAL A 213 5.92 10.06 0.00
CA VAL A 213 5.64 11.44 -0.40
C VAL A 213 4.21 11.77 0.03
N PRO A 214 4.00 12.88 0.77
CA PRO A 214 2.67 13.36 1.15
C PRO A 214 1.71 13.42 -0.05
N PRO A 215 0.44 12.99 0.06
CA PRO A 215 -0.54 13.04 -1.03
C PRO A 215 -0.69 14.45 -1.62
N GLU A 216 -0.63 15.49 -0.77
CA GLU A 216 -0.65 16.91 -1.17
C GLU A 216 0.55 17.34 -2.05
N HIS A 217 1.55 16.48 -2.21
CA HIS A 217 2.70 16.68 -3.08
C HIS A 217 2.85 15.59 -4.16
N GLY A 218 1.92 14.64 -4.28
CA GLY A 218 1.99 13.55 -5.27
C GLY A 218 2.16 14.05 -6.70
N LYS A 219 1.40 15.08 -7.11
CA LYS A 219 1.54 15.71 -8.44
C LYS A 219 2.92 16.30 -8.72
N ARG A 220 3.67 16.70 -7.69
CA ARG A 220 5.05 17.20 -7.86
C ARG A 220 6.01 16.06 -8.16
N LEU A 221 5.83 14.90 -7.52
CA LEU A 221 6.59 13.68 -7.84
C LEU A 221 6.27 13.20 -9.25
N GLU A 222 4.99 13.18 -9.66
CA GLU A 222 4.59 12.82 -11.02
C GLU A 222 5.31 13.67 -12.07
N ARG A 223 5.28 15.01 -11.93
CA ARG A 223 5.97 15.92 -12.86
C ARG A 223 7.49 15.70 -12.89
N LEU A 224 8.10 15.46 -11.72
CA LEU A 224 9.53 15.15 -11.64
C LEU A 224 9.84 13.86 -12.41
N ALA A 225 9.04 12.82 -12.22
CA ALA A 225 9.21 11.54 -12.89
C ALA A 225 8.99 11.66 -14.41
N GLN A 226 7.97 12.41 -14.85
CA GLN A 226 7.74 12.69 -16.27
C GLN A 226 8.96 13.35 -16.94
N GLY A 227 9.60 14.31 -16.26
CA GLY A 227 10.79 14.98 -16.75
C GLY A 227 12.02 14.08 -16.90
N PHE A 228 12.18 13.09 -16.02
CA PHE A 228 13.33 12.16 -16.06
C PHE A 228 13.11 10.90 -16.89
N PHE A 229 11.85 10.50 -17.07
CA PHE A 229 11.48 9.27 -17.79
C PHE A 229 10.55 9.61 -18.98
N PRO A 230 10.98 10.49 -19.92
CA PRO A 230 10.10 10.98 -20.99
C PRO A 230 9.58 9.87 -21.90
N GLY A 231 10.41 8.86 -22.19
CA GLY A 231 9.98 7.70 -22.99
C GLY A 231 8.86 6.88 -22.32
N SER A 232 8.92 6.73 -20.99
CA SER A 232 7.86 6.07 -20.23
C SER A 232 6.60 6.93 -20.15
N SER A 233 6.76 8.23 -19.92
CA SER A 233 5.64 9.17 -19.83
C SER A 233 4.88 9.33 -21.15
N GLN A 234 5.59 9.31 -22.29
CA GLN A 234 4.95 9.38 -23.60
C GLN A 234 4.14 8.11 -23.92
N GLY A 235 4.52 6.96 -23.35
CA GLY A 235 3.82 5.70 -23.54
C GLY A 235 2.62 5.50 -22.60
N CYS A 236 2.58 6.18 -21.45
CA CYS A 236 1.51 6.05 -20.46
C CYS A 236 1.52 7.22 -19.48
N ASP A 237 0.38 7.93 -19.38
CA ASP A 237 0.21 9.06 -18.45
C ASP A 237 0.36 8.65 -16.97
N ALA A 238 0.07 7.38 -16.67
CA ALA A 238 0.17 6.79 -15.33
C ALA A 238 1.31 5.76 -15.22
N PHE A 239 2.43 5.95 -15.93
CA PHE A 239 3.51 4.95 -15.98
C PHE A 239 4.11 4.55 -14.62
N LEU A 240 3.97 5.38 -13.57
CA LEU A 240 4.37 5.01 -12.21
C LEU A 240 3.58 3.81 -11.67
N ARG A 241 2.35 3.57 -12.16
CA ARG A 241 1.57 2.36 -11.86
C ARG A 241 2.19 1.08 -12.40
N HIS A 242 3.17 1.17 -13.30
CA HIS A 242 3.91 -0.01 -13.75
C HIS A 242 4.84 -0.56 -12.66
N LYS A 243 5.04 0.18 -11.55
CA LYS A 243 5.90 -0.20 -10.41
C LYS A 243 7.34 -0.52 -10.87
N MET A 244 7.87 0.27 -11.80
CA MET A 244 9.21 0.10 -12.39
C MET A 244 10.16 1.28 -12.13
N THR A 245 9.70 2.40 -11.57
CA THR A 245 10.46 3.65 -11.50
C THR A 245 11.06 3.86 -10.11
N LEU A 246 12.38 3.96 -10.02
CA LEU A 246 13.11 4.16 -8.77
C LEU A 246 13.78 5.53 -8.78
N ILE A 247 13.48 6.33 -7.76
CA ILE A 247 14.04 7.66 -7.56
C ILE A 247 14.57 7.71 -6.13
N SER A 248 15.86 7.97 -5.99
CA SER A 248 16.52 7.97 -4.69
C SER A 248 16.19 9.23 -3.86
N PRO A 249 16.29 9.15 -2.52
CA PRO A 249 16.12 10.29 -1.61
C PRO A 249 16.99 11.51 -1.97
N SER A 250 18.20 11.30 -2.51
CA SER A 250 19.10 12.39 -2.89
C SER A 250 18.55 13.20 -4.06
N ILE A 251 17.90 12.55 -5.03
CA ILE A 251 17.20 13.22 -6.13
C ILE A 251 15.96 13.95 -5.62
N LEU A 252 15.14 13.31 -4.78
CA LEU A 252 13.96 13.97 -4.20
C LEU A 252 14.35 15.24 -3.44
N LYS A 253 15.40 15.18 -2.61
CA LYS A 253 15.94 16.34 -1.89
C LYS A 253 16.47 17.41 -2.84
N LYS A 254 17.22 17.03 -3.90
CA LYS A 254 17.76 17.96 -4.90
C LYS A 254 16.65 18.77 -5.60
N TYR A 255 15.51 18.14 -5.89
CA TYR A 255 14.37 18.78 -6.54
C TYR A 255 13.29 19.24 -5.56
N SER A 256 13.61 19.29 -4.26
CA SER A 256 12.73 19.78 -3.20
C SER A 256 11.36 19.08 -3.15
N ILE A 257 11.30 17.80 -3.52
CA ILE A 257 10.12 16.96 -3.31
C ILE A 257 10.09 16.57 -1.82
N PRO A 258 9.07 16.96 -1.05
CA PRO A 258 8.96 16.56 0.34
C PRO A 258 8.74 15.06 0.42
N PHE A 259 9.52 14.40 1.25
CA PHE A 259 9.37 12.98 1.54
C PHE A 259 9.79 12.73 3.00
N ASP A 260 9.39 11.58 3.51
CA ASP A 260 9.87 11.07 4.79
C ASP A 260 10.25 9.59 4.65
N ARG A 261 10.99 9.05 5.62
CA ARG A 261 11.42 7.64 5.60
C ARG A 261 11.23 6.99 6.95
N ILE A 262 10.93 5.69 6.94
CA ILE A 262 10.79 4.88 8.15
C ILE A 262 11.19 3.44 7.86
N THR A 263 11.72 2.73 8.86
CA THR A 263 11.97 1.29 8.77
C THR A 263 10.91 0.56 9.55
N GLN A 264 10.22 -0.39 8.92
CA GLN A 264 9.28 -1.33 9.50
C GLN A 264 10.06 -2.57 9.96
N GLU A 265 9.90 -2.93 11.22
CA GLU A 265 10.48 -4.12 11.84
C GLU A 265 9.44 -5.24 11.96
N GLU A 266 9.91 -6.44 12.30
CA GLU A 266 9.05 -7.60 12.51
C GLU A 266 7.95 -7.30 13.53
N GLY A 267 6.73 -7.74 13.22
CA GLY A 267 5.58 -7.55 14.09
C GLY A 267 4.90 -6.18 13.96
N GLU A 268 5.34 -5.32 13.05
CA GLU A 268 4.76 -4.00 12.84
C GLU A 268 3.88 -3.92 11.59
N PHE A 269 2.83 -3.11 11.67
CA PHE A 269 2.01 -2.73 10.52
C PHE A 269 2.47 -1.41 9.90
N MET A 270 2.33 -1.32 8.58
CA MET A 270 2.38 -0.09 7.80
C MET A 270 1.03 0.12 7.13
N VAL A 271 0.53 1.36 7.15
CA VAL A 271 -0.70 1.76 6.47
C VAL A 271 -0.38 2.87 5.50
N THR A 272 -0.60 2.63 4.20
CA THR A 272 -0.52 3.66 3.17
C THR A 272 -1.90 4.30 2.99
N PHE A 273 -1.91 5.59 2.67
CA PHE A 273 -3.14 6.36 2.50
C PHE A 273 -3.39 6.69 1.02
N PRO A 274 -4.65 6.95 0.63
CA PRO A 274 -5.02 7.31 -0.73
C PRO A 274 -4.11 8.36 -1.34
N TYR A 275 -3.58 8.03 -2.52
CA TYR A 275 -2.65 8.86 -3.29
C TYR A 275 -1.30 9.16 -2.60
N GLY A 276 -0.99 8.45 -1.52
CA GLY A 276 0.31 8.46 -0.85
C GLY A 276 1.33 7.65 -1.65
N TYR A 277 2.16 8.34 -2.42
CA TYR A 277 3.24 7.70 -3.14
C TYR A 277 4.25 7.10 -2.16
N HIS A 278 4.64 5.85 -2.40
CA HIS A 278 5.61 5.16 -1.57
C HIS A 278 6.52 4.23 -2.39
N ALA A 279 7.71 3.97 -1.85
CA ALA A 279 8.72 3.07 -2.40
C ALA A 279 9.60 2.53 -1.26
N GLY A 280 10.44 1.54 -1.54
CA GLY A 280 11.35 1.01 -0.52
C GLY A 280 12.02 -0.30 -0.87
N PHE A 281 12.67 -0.90 0.14
CA PHE A 281 13.49 -2.08 -0.03
C PHE A 281 13.54 -2.96 1.22
N ASN A 282 13.78 -4.25 1.02
CA ASN A 282 13.95 -5.24 2.08
C ASN A 282 15.43 -5.35 2.52
N HIS A 283 15.64 -5.50 3.82
CA HIS A 283 16.97 -5.57 4.42
C HIS A 283 17.59 -6.96 4.31
N GLY A 284 16.79 -8.01 4.17
CA GLY A 284 17.22 -9.39 4.06
C GLY A 284 16.02 -10.32 3.88
N PHE A 285 16.19 -11.60 4.25
CA PHE A 285 15.08 -12.55 4.20
C PHE A 285 13.95 -12.14 5.16
N ASN A 286 12.76 -11.95 4.63
CA ASN A 286 11.57 -11.61 5.41
C ASN A 286 10.28 -12.09 4.72
N CYS A 287 9.17 -12.03 5.45
CA CYS A 287 7.83 -12.26 4.92
C CYS A 287 6.89 -11.15 5.38
N ALA A 288 6.18 -10.54 4.43
CA ALA A 288 5.12 -9.60 4.71
C ALA A 288 3.81 -10.06 4.07
N GLU A 289 2.69 -9.69 4.68
CA GLU A 289 1.35 -9.87 4.13
C GLU A 289 0.71 -8.49 3.91
N SER A 290 0.00 -8.30 2.80
CA SER A 290 -0.73 -7.05 2.55
C SER A 290 -1.97 -7.24 1.70
N THR A 291 -2.88 -6.27 1.81
CA THR A 291 -4.06 -6.11 0.96
C THR A 291 -4.42 -4.63 0.85
N ASN A 292 -5.36 -4.30 -0.04
CA ASN A 292 -5.96 -2.97 -0.10
C ASN A 292 -7.26 -2.90 0.74
N PHE A 293 -7.62 -1.70 1.15
CA PHE A 293 -8.90 -1.44 1.82
C PHE A 293 -9.43 -0.04 1.52
N ALA A 294 -10.68 0.22 1.87
CA ALA A 294 -11.35 1.47 1.58
C ALA A 294 -12.12 2.05 2.77
N THR A 295 -12.12 3.37 2.86
CA THR A 295 -12.92 4.18 3.79
C THR A 295 -13.81 5.13 2.99
N LEU A 296 -14.75 5.83 3.65
CA LEU A 296 -15.62 6.81 2.96
C LEU A 296 -14.80 7.89 2.24
N ARG A 297 -13.66 8.30 2.82
CA ARG A 297 -12.78 9.31 2.22
C ARG A 297 -12.20 8.84 0.87
N TRP A 298 -11.94 7.54 0.71
CA TRP A 298 -11.34 7.03 -0.53
C TRP A 298 -12.24 7.23 -1.75
N ILE A 299 -13.57 7.29 -1.61
CA ILE A 299 -14.49 7.32 -2.76
C ILE A 299 -14.15 8.45 -3.73
N ASP A 300 -13.84 9.65 -3.23
CA ASP A 300 -13.46 10.78 -4.07
C ASP A 300 -12.08 10.60 -4.72
N TYR A 301 -11.15 9.89 -4.07
CA TYR A 301 -9.87 9.51 -4.69
C TYR A 301 -10.08 8.48 -5.80
N GLY A 302 -10.86 7.43 -5.55
CA GLY A 302 -11.15 6.39 -6.56
C GLY A 302 -11.82 6.95 -7.82
N LYS A 303 -12.70 7.97 -7.68
CA LYS A 303 -13.31 8.68 -8.83
C LYS A 303 -12.31 9.45 -9.68
N MET A 304 -11.22 9.92 -9.08
CA MET A 304 -10.22 10.78 -9.73
C MET A 304 -8.90 10.04 -10.05
N ALA A 305 -8.79 8.77 -9.66
CA ALA A 305 -7.60 7.97 -9.84
C ALA A 305 -7.23 7.88 -11.32
N THR A 306 -6.05 8.39 -11.68
CA THR A 306 -5.53 8.29 -13.05
C THR A 306 -5.10 6.86 -13.31
N GLN A 307 -5.71 6.15 -14.25
CA GLN A 307 -5.41 4.74 -14.51
C GLN A 307 -4.37 4.56 -15.62
N CYS A 308 -3.66 3.43 -15.61
CA CYS A 308 -2.83 3.03 -16.74
C CYS A 308 -3.72 2.58 -17.91
N THR A 309 -3.43 3.09 -19.11
CA THR A 309 -4.18 2.82 -20.34
C THR A 309 -3.41 1.95 -21.33
N CYS A 310 -2.12 1.69 -21.08
CA CYS A 310 -1.26 0.94 -22.00
C CYS A 310 -1.21 -0.57 -21.71
N ARG A 311 -1.83 -1.04 -20.61
CA ARG A 311 -1.87 -2.44 -20.18
C ARG A 311 -3.32 -2.88 -19.95
N LYS A 312 -3.66 -4.10 -20.39
CA LYS A 312 -5.04 -4.63 -20.30
C LYS A 312 -5.35 -5.32 -18.98
N ASP A 313 -4.30 -5.78 -18.29
CA ASP A 313 -4.27 -6.51 -17.04
C ASP A 313 -4.27 -5.62 -15.79
N MET A 314 -4.47 -4.31 -15.95
CA MET A 314 -4.56 -3.38 -14.82
C MET A 314 -5.87 -3.58 -14.05
N VAL A 315 -5.80 -3.48 -12.72
CA VAL A 315 -6.96 -3.46 -11.84
C VAL A 315 -7.88 -2.28 -12.20
N LYS A 316 -9.17 -2.58 -12.34
CA LYS A 316 -10.22 -1.58 -12.51
C LYS A 316 -11.35 -1.87 -11.55
N ILE A 317 -11.72 -0.86 -10.76
CA ILE A 317 -12.87 -0.93 -9.87
C ILE A 317 -13.92 0.03 -10.39
N SER A 318 -15.15 -0.46 -10.58
CA SER A 318 -16.27 0.40 -10.93
C SER A 318 -16.65 1.26 -9.73
N MET A 319 -16.47 2.58 -9.86
CA MET A 319 -16.88 3.51 -8.81
C MET A 319 -18.41 3.68 -8.72
N ASP A 320 -19.18 3.18 -9.70
CA ASP A 320 -20.63 3.39 -9.78
C ASP A 320 -21.36 2.95 -8.52
N VAL A 321 -21.04 1.77 -7.98
CA VAL A 321 -21.67 1.24 -6.77
C VAL A 321 -21.42 2.14 -5.57
N PHE A 322 -20.20 2.65 -5.42
CA PHE A 322 -19.83 3.51 -4.30
C PHE A 322 -20.53 4.87 -4.39
N VAL A 323 -20.54 5.50 -5.57
CA VAL A 323 -21.19 6.81 -5.73
C VAL A 323 -22.70 6.68 -5.60
N ARG A 324 -23.31 5.68 -6.23
CA ARG A 324 -24.76 5.45 -6.17
C ARG A 324 -25.24 5.20 -4.74
N CYS A 325 -24.51 4.39 -3.99
CA CYS A 325 -24.93 3.98 -2.65
C CYS A 325 -24.51 4.98 -1.56
N LEU A 326 -23.37 5.65 -1.70
CA LEU A 326 -22.76 6.45 -0.62
C LEU A 326 -22.63 7.95 -0.92
N GLN A 327 -22.91 8.37 -2.16
CA GLN A 327 -22.95 9.78 -2.58
C GLN A 327 -24.14 10.02 -3.55
N PRO A 328 -25.37 9.56 -3.22
CA PRO A 328 -26.51 9.58 -4.14
C PRO A 328 -26.85 10.98 -4.67
N GLU A 329 -26.65 12.01 -3.85
CA GLU A 329 -26.87 13.42 -4.19
C GLU A 329 -25.94 13.93 -5.30
N ARG A 330 -24.76 13.29 -5.45
CA ARG A 330 -23.76 13.60 -6.48
C ARG A 330 -23.80 12.64 -7.67
N TYR A 331 -24.56 11.55 -7.59
CA TYR A 331 -24.51 10.45 -8.56
C TYR A 331 -24.82 10.91 -10.00
N GLU A 332 -25.92 11.64 -10.19
CA GLU A 332 -26.32 12.13 -11.52
C GLU A 332 -25.31 13.11 -12.11
N GLN A 333 -24.78 14.02 -11.30
CA GLN A 333 -23.76 14.97 -11.73
C GLN A 333 -22.44 14.26 -12.07
N TRP A 334 -22.05 13.28 -11.27
CA TRP A 334 -20.86 12.45 -11.51
C TRP A 334 -20.99 11.64 -12.80
N LYS A 335 -22.13 10.99 -13.05
CA LYS A 335 -22.40 10.26 -14.30
C LYS A 335 -22.32 11.14 -15.54
N GLN A 336 -22.71 12.41 -15.42
CA GLN A 336 -22.60 13.40 -16.49
C GLN A 336 -21.21 14.02 -16.64
N GLY A 337 -20.23 13.64 -15.80
CA GLY A 337 -18.89 14.24 -15.79
C GLY A 337 -18.86 15.68 -15.28
N LYS A 338 -19.87 16.09 -14.49
CA LYS A 338 -20.06 17.46 -13.98
C LYS A 338 -19.82 17.60 -12.47
N ASP A 339 -19.38 16.53 -11.80
CA ASP A 339 -19.01 16.60 -10.38
C ASP A 339 -17.69 17.40 -10.23
N GLY A 340 -17.82 18.66 -9.82
CA GLY A 340 -16.71 19.62 -9.67
C GLY A 340 -15.94 19.50 -8.36
N THR A 341 -16.01 18.36 -7.67
CA THR A 341 -15.34 18.18 -6.37
C THR A 341 -13.82 18.28 -6.51
N VAL A 342 -13.20 18.96 -5.55
CA VAL A 342 -11.74 19.07 -5.43
C VAL A 342 -11.30 18.28 -4.21
N LEU A 343 -10.27 17.44 -4.35
CA LEU A 343 -9.73 16.68 -3.22
C LEU A 343 -9.08 17.61 -2.20
N ASP A 344 -9.58 17.56 -0.97
CA ASP A 344 -8.89 18.10 0.20
C ASP A 344 -8.11 16.97 0.89
N HIS A 345 -6.80 16.95 0.67
CA HIS A 345 -5.90 15.94 1.26
C HIS A 345 -5.75 16.06 2.78
N GLN A 346 -6.20 17.16 3.39
CA GLN A 346 -6.11 17.37 4.84
C GLN A 346 -7.33 16.83 5.57
N ARG A 347 -8.47 16.68 4.89
CA ARG A 347 -9.72 16.22 5.51
C ARG A 347 -9.63 14.74 5.91
N PRO A 348 -9.84 14.38 7.19
CA PRO A 348 -9.88 12.99 7.62
C PRO A 348 -11.18 12.30 7.21
N THR A 349 -11.16 10.97 7.17
CA THR A 349 -12.34 10.13 6.95
C THR A 349 -13.28 10.19 8.14
N THR A 350 -14.57 10.00 7.87
CA THR A 350 -15.56 9.66 8.88
C THR A 350 -15.72 8.15 8.96
N LEU A 351 -16.14 7.65 10.13
CA LEU A 351 -16.39 6.21 10.33
C LEU A 351 -17.72 5.78 9.68
N ASN A 352 -18.73 6.66 9.77
CA ASN A 352 -20.10 6.39 9.36
C ASN A 352 -20.63 7.54 8.49
N SER A 353 -21.69 7.26 7.74
CA SER A 353 -22.60 8.25 7.13
C SER A 353 -24.02 7.69 7.13
N PRO A 354 -25.07 8.54 7.03
CA PRO A 354 -26.45 8.05 6.89
C PRO A 354 -26.61 7.04 5.75
N GLU A 355 -25.93 7.28 4.63
CA GLU A 355 -25.95 6.44 3.44
C GLU A 355 -25.25 5.09 3.69
N LEU A 356 -24.12 5.10 4.41
CA LEU A 356 -23.41 3.88 4.77
C LEU A 356 -24.23 3.02 5.74
N GLU A 357 -24.85 3.62 6.74
CA GLU A 357 -25.72 2.91 7.69
C GLU A 357 -26.97 2.37 6.98
N HIS A 358 -27.56 3.15 6.08
CA HIS A 358 -28.66 2.69 5.24
C HIS A 358 -28.25 1.51 4.38
N TRP A 359 -27.09 1.56 3.71
CA TRP A 359 -26.58 0.43 2.93
C TRP A 359 -26.32 -0.80 3.82
N ARG A 360 -25.68 -0.65 4.98
CA ARG A 360 -25.42 -1.76 5.92
C ARG A 360 -26.71 -2.44 6.40
N ALA A 361 -27.77 -1.69 6.64
CA ALA A 361 -29.06 -2.21 7.07
C ALA A 361 -29.84 -2.94 5.96
N ASN A 362 -29.61 -2.58 4.70
CA ASN A 362 -30.37 -3.08 3.55
C ASN A 362 -29.54 -3.97 2.59
N ARG A 363 -28.28 -4.25 2.92
CA ARG A 363 -27.41 -5.07 2.07
C ARG A 363 -27.92 -6.51 2.04
N VAL A 364 -28.18 -6.99 0.83
CA VAL A 364 -28.42 -8.41 0.54
C VAL A 364 -27.17 -8.89 -0.19
N THR A 365 -26.52 -9.93 0.31
CA THR A 365 -25.27 -10.40 -0.28
C THR A 365 -25.51 -10.89 -1.71
N TYR A 366 -24.54 -10.71 -2.62
CA TYR A 366 -24.64 -11.17 -4.00
C TYR A 366 -25.03 -12.66 -4.09
N ARG A 367 -24.51 -13.51 -3.18
CA ARG A 367 -24.86 -14.93 -3.09
C ARG A 367 -26.34 -15.14 -2.76
N GLU A 368 -26.90 -14.38 -1.82
CA GLU A 368 -28.34 -14.43 -1.52
C GLU A 368 -29.18 -13.91 -2.69
N LYS A 369 -28.73 -12.87 -3.41
CA LYS A 369 -29.39 -12.38 -4.63
C LYS A 369 -29.41 -13.43 -5.75
N LEU A 370 -28.36 -14.25 -5.88
CA LEU A 370 -28.31 -15.36 -6.82
C LEU A 370 -29.24 -16.52 -6.43
N LEU A 371 -29.37 -16.80 -5.13
CA LEU A 371 -30.24 -17.87 -4.64
C LEU A 371 -31.75 -17.52 -4.71
N GLN A 372 -32.08 -16.24 -4.82
CA GLN A 372 -33.45 -15.74 -5.00
C GLN A 372 -33.90 -15.63 -6.47
N ARG A 373 -33.00 -15.89 -7.42
CA ARG A 373 -33.26 -15.93 -8.87
C ARG A 373 -33.28 -17.37 -9.36
#